data_AF-A0A8J2VKL3-F1
#
_entry.id   AF-A0A8J2VKL3-F1
#
_cell.length_a   1.000
_cell.length_b   1.000
_cell.length_c   1.000
_cell.angle_alpha   90.00
_cell.angle_beta   90.00
_cell.angle_gamma   90.00
#
_symmetry.space_group_name_H-M   'P 1'
#
loop_
_entity.id
_entity.type
_entity.pdbx_description
1 polymer ?
#
loop_
_entity_poly.entity_id
_entity_poly.type
_entity_poly.pdbx_seq_one_letter_code
_entity_poly.pdbx_strand_id
1 'polypeptide(L)'
;MSKWSDWNMEERIREVLNQTEKRNGQRALMTAYQITIAICKKDDSFLELTGKLIGDEDQPSNSLAVYISRELSKRIRDQRIHDMEIFYLSKKYIDELEYIDHEGNEIETTTSTLFRLKD
;
A
#
# COMPACT_ATOMS: atom_id res chain seq x y z
N MET A 1 -18.69 -5.81 -3.44
CA MET A 1 -18.11 -5.10 -4.60
C MET A 1 -16.86 -4.34 -4.13
N SER A 2 -15.89 -4.15 -5.01
CA SER A 2 -14.67 -3.38 -4.69
C SER A 2 -15.00 -1.89 -4.56
N LYS A 3 -14.47 -1.21 -3.53
CA LYS A 3 -14.61 0.24 -3.31
C LYS A 3 -13.55 1.08 -4.04
N TRP A 4 -12.77 0.43 -4.90
CA TRP A 4 -11.60 1.02 -5.56
C TRP A 4 -11.90 2.31 -6.33
N SER A 5 -12.97 2.30 -7.13
CA SER A 5 -13.40 3.46 -7.90
C SER A 5 -14.00 4.53 -6.99
N ASP A 6 -14.87 4.15 -6.04
CA ASP A 6 -15.48 5.05 -5.06
C ASP A 6 -14.43 5.83 -4.25
N TRP A 7 -13.30 5.19 -3.95
CA TRP A 7 -12.21 5.79 -3.15
C TRP A 7 -11.11 6.46 -3.98
N ASN A 8 -11.27 6.52 -5.30
CA ASN A 8 -10.24 6.98 -6.24
C ASN A 8 -8.86 6.36 -5.95
N MET A 9 -8.85 5.06 -5.63
CA MET A 9 -7.71 4.41 -5.01
C MET A 9 -6.50 4.36 -5.94
N GLU A 10 -6.72 4.18 -7.24
CA GLU A 10 -5.63 4.15 -8.22
C GLU A 10 -4.84 5.45 -8.26
N GLU A 11 -5.54 6.60 -8.28
CA GLU A 11 -4.89 7.90 -8.37
C GLU A 11 -4.13 8.22 -7.09
N ARG A 12 -4.72 7.95 -5.91
CA ARG A 12 -4.05 8.12 -4.62
C ARG A 12 -2.76 7.31 -4.54
N ILE A 13 -2.78 6.06 -5.00
CA ILE A 13 -1.59 5.20 -5.05
C ILE A 13 -0.58 5.77 -6.05
N ARG A 14 -1.01 6.19 -7.24
CA ARG A 14 -0.13 6.77 -8.26
C ARG A 14 0.57 8.02 -7.73
N GLU A 15 -0.14 8.92 -7.07
CA GLU A 15 0.44 10.12 -6.46
C GLU A 15 1.49 9.79 -5.40
N VAL A 16 1.26 8.78 -4.56
CA VAL A 16 2.22 8.32 -3.57
C VAL A 16 3.46 7.72 -4.25
N LEU A 17 3.27 6.79 -5.18
CA LEU A 17 4.38 6.14 -5.89
C LEU A 17 5.16 7.11 -6.77
N ASN A 18 4.55 8.21 -7.24
CA ASN A 18 5.25 9.21 -8.04
C ASN A 18 6.21 10.07 -7.20
N GLN A 19 6.01 10.14 -5.89
CA GLN A 19 6.83 10.91 -4.95
C GLN A 19 8.02 10.14 -4.38
N THR A 20 8.15 8.86 -4.70
CA THR A 20 9.29 8.05 -4.26
C THR A 20 10.59 8.55 -4.86
N GLU A 21 11.67 8.50 -4.08
CA GLU A 21 13.02 8.75 -4.61
C GLU A 21 13.35 7.83 -5.79
N LYS A 22 14.21 8.30 -6.68
CA LYS A 22 14.82 7.49 -7.74
C LYS A 22 16.25 7.14 -7.36
N ARG A 23 16.59 5.85 -7.42
CA ARG A 23 17.97 5.36 -7.25
C ARG A 23 18.36 4.54 -8.47
N ASN A 24 19.54 4.80 -9.02
CA ASN A 24 20.06 4.14 -10.23
C ASN A 24 19.06 4.16 -11.40
N GLY A 25 18.35 5.28 -11.57
CA GLY A 25 17.37 5.46 -12.63
C GLY A 25 16.03 4.74 -12.43
N GLN A 26 15.81 4.09 -11.28
CA GLN A 26 14.56 3.40 -10.96
C GLN A 26 13.88 4.00 -9.72
N ARG A 27 12.55 4.06 -9.72
CA ARG A 27 11.76 4.44 -8.53
C ARG A 27 11.88 3.40 -7.42
N ALA A 28 12.02 3.88 -6.19
CA ALA A 28 12.03 3.02 -5.01
C ALA A 28 10.69 2.28 -4.85
N LEU A 29 10.78 1.07 -4.30
CA LEU A 29 9.61 0.25 -3.97
C LEU A 29 9.00 0.73 -2.65
N MET A 30 7.67 0.71 -2.57
CA MET A 30 6.94 0.91 -1.32
C MET A 30 6.10 -0.31 -0.98
N THR A 31 6.02 -0.64 0.29
CA THR A 31 5.09 -1.65 0.80
C THR A 31 3.65 -1.16 0.73
N ALA A 32 2.68 -2.08 0.74
CA ALA A 32 1.27 -1.71 0.84
C ALA A 32 0.99 -0.88 2.11
N TYR A 33 1.70 -1.18 3.21
CA TYR A 33 1.64 -0.41 4.46
C TYR A 33 2.20 1.00 4.29
N GLN A 34 3.40 1.16 3.72
CA GLN A 34 3.96 2.50 3.43
C GLN A 34 3.05 3.32 2.51
N ILE A 35 2.44 2.69 1.50
CA ILE A 35 1.47 3.36 0.62
C ILE A 35 0.25 3.81 1.42
N THR A 36 -0.29 2.92 2.26
CA THR A 36 -1.46 3.23 3.09
C THR A 36 -1.19 4.39 4.03
N ILE A 37 -0.06 4.35 4.76
CA ILE A 37 0.38 5.41 5.67
C ILE A 37 0.56 6.73 4.89
N ALA A 38 1.17 6.70 3.70
CA ALA A 38 1.35 7.89 2.89
C ALA A 38 0.02 8.48 2.37
N ILE A 39 -0.99 7.65 2.09
CA ILE A 39 -2.33 8.12 1.75
C ILE A 39 -2.98 8.79 2.96
N CYS A 40 -2.95 8.13 4.13
CA CYS A 40 -3.56 8.65 5.35
C CYS A 40 -2.90 9.96 5.79
N LYS A 41 -1.57 10.05 5.72
CA LYS A 41 -0.81 11.27 6.00
C LYS A 41 -1.18 12.47 5.10
N LYS A 42 -1.69 12.22 3.89
CA LYS A 42 -2.13 13.28 2.97
C LYS A 42 -3.60 13.65 3.17
N ASP A 43 -4.38 12.73 3.73
CA ASP A 43 -5.83 12.83 3.89
C ASP A 43 -6.23 12.04 5.15
N ASP A 44 -6.09 12.71 6.30
CA ASP A 44 -6.32 12.10 7.62
C ASP A 44 -7.78 11.59 7.74
N SER A 45 -8.72 12.16 6.97
CA SER A 45 -10.12 11.73 6.93
C SER A 45 -10.36 10.41 6.17
N PHE A 46 -9.34 9.90 5.47
CA PHE A 46 -9.50 8.74 4.59
C PHE A 46 -9.77 7.45 5.37
N LEU A 47 -9.19 7.29 6.57
CA LEU A 47 -9.48 6.13 7.41
C LEU A 47 -10.94 6.12 7.87
N GLU A 48 -11.45 7.27 8.32
CA GLU A 48 -12.86 7.43 8.69
C GLU A 48 -13.79 7.15 7.51
N LEU A 49 -13.47 7.70 6.33
CA LEU A 49 -14.24 7.49 5.10
C LEU A 49 -14.31 6.01 4.70
N THR A 50 -13.21 5.29 4.87
CA THR A 50 -13.15 3.86 4.50
C THR A 50 -13.74 2.95 5.57
N GLY A 51 -13.80 3.41 6.83
CA GLY A 51 -14.15 2.60 8.00
C GLY A 51 -13.14 1.48 8.25
N LYS A 52 -11.90 1.66 7.81
CA LYS A 52 -10.82 0.65 7.87
C LYS A 52 -9.70 1.11 8.79
N LEU A 53 -8.92 0.15 9.26
CA LEU A 53 -7.63 0.39 9.93
C LEU A 53 -6.49 0.30 8.92
N ILE A 54 -5.34 0.92 9.20
CA ILE A 54 -4.15 0.82 8.34
C ILE A 54 -3.70 -0.66 8.27
N GLY A 55 -3.43 -1.23 9.44
CA GLY A 55 -3.14 -2.64 9.68
C GLY A 55 -4.11 -3.21 10.71
N ASP A 56 -4.28 -4.53 10.69
CA ASP A 56 -5.05 -5.26 11.71
C ASP A 56 -4.60 -6.73 11.63
N GLU A 57 -3.77 -7.17 12.57
CA GLU A 57 -3.24 -8.53 12.59
C GLU A 57 -4.34 -9.55 12.89
N ASP A 58 -5.27 -9.19 13.79
CA ASP A 58 -6.37 -10.05 14.21
C ASP A 58 -7.49 -10.12 13.16
N GLN A 59 -7.71 -9.04 12.41
CA GLN A 59 -8.70 -8.98 11.34
C GLN A 59 -8.12 -8.40 10.04
N PRO A 60 -7.34 -9.19 9.27
CA PRO A 60 -6.73 -8.72 8.01
C PRO A 60 -7.74 -8.22 6.97
N SER A 61 -9.01 -8.64 7.07
CA SER A 61 -10.10 -8.15 6.20
C SER A 61 -10.46 -6.68 6.46
N ASN A 62 -10.18 -6.18 7.66
CA ASN A 62 -10.37 -4.80 8.07
C ASN A 62 -9.23 -3.89 7.60
N SER A 63 -8.01 -4.43 7.46
CA SER A 63 -6.84 -3.68 7.01
C SER A 63 -6.97 -3.08 5.61
N LEU A 64 -6.70 -1.78 5.53
CA LEU A 64 -6.60 -1.00 4.29
C LEU A 64 -5.33 -1.38 3.52
N ALA A 65 -4.21 -1.65 4.19
CA ALA A 65 -2.99 -2.13 3.54
C ALA A 65 -3.21 -3.48 2.85
N VAL A 66 -3.91 -4.42 3.49
CA VAL A 66 -4.28 -5.71 2.88
C VAL A 66 -5.24 -5.51 1.72
N TYR A 67 -6.20 -4.60 1.85
CA TYR A 67 -7.11 -4.24 0.74
C TYR A 67 -6.35 -3.69 -0.46
N ILE A 68 -5.46 -2.70 -0.26
CA ILE A 68 -4.62 -2.11 -1.31
C ILE A 68 -3.77 -3.20 -1.97
N SER A 69 -3.07 -4.00 -1.16
CA SER A 69 -2.25 -5.11 -1.65
C SER A 69 -3.05 -6.02 -2.58
N ARG A 70 -4.19 -6.52 -2.13
CA ARG A 70 -5.03 -7.46 -2.91
C ARG A 70 -5.55 -6.82 -4.21
N GLU A 71 -6.15 -5.64 -4.11
CA GLU A 71 -6.84 -5.00 -5.22
C GLU A 71 -5.89 -4.47 -6.29
N LEU A 72 -4.74 -3.91 -5.88
CA LEU A 72 -3.69 -3.45 -6.79
C LEU A 72 -3.02 -4.63 -7.50
N SER A 73 -2.64 -5.67 -6.75
CA SER A 73 -2.06 -6.90 -7.31
C SER A 73 -2.99 -7.54 -8.34
N LYS A 74 -4.29 -7.58 -8.06
CA LYS A 74 -5.30 -8.09 -9.00
C LYS A 74 -5.32 -7.23 -10.28
N ARG A 75 -5.38 -5.91 -10.16
CA ARG A 75 -5.43 -5.00 -11.33
C ARG A 75 -4.19 -5.03 -12.20
N ILE A 76 -3.00 -5.13 -11.61
CA ILE A 76 -1.74 -5.28 -12.35
C ILE A 76 -1.74 -6.61 -13.11
N ARG A 77 -2.09 -7.72 -12.45
CA ARG A 77 -2.14 -9.05 -13.10
C ARG A 77 -3.19 -9.13 -14.22
N ASP A 78 -4.36 -8.52 -13.99
CA ASP A 78 -5.45 -8.44 -14.97
C ASP A 78 -5.16 -7.46 -16.12
N GLN A 79 -3.97 -6.83 -16.17
CA GLN A 79 -3.62 -5.82 -17.17
C GLN A 79 -4.62 -4.65 -17.21
N ARG A 80 -5.13 -4.23 -16.04
CA ARG A 80 -5.94 -3.01 -15.88
C ARG A 80 -5.12 -1.80 -15.47
N ILE A 81 -3.95 -2.04 -14.88
CA ILE A 81 -2.94 -1.04 -14.54
C ILE A 81 -1.64 -1.51 -15.18
N HIS A 82 -1.08 -0.71 -16.10
CA HIS A 82 0.09 -1.08 -16.90
C HIS A 82 1.36 -0.33 -16.52
N ASP A 83 1.21 0.79 -15.82
CA ASP A 83 2.27 1.72 -15.39
C ASP A 83 2.80 1.40 -13.99
N MET A 84 2.26 0.41 -13.29
CA MET A 84 2.73 -0.05 -11.98
C MET A 84 3.25 -1.48 -12.03
N GLU A 85 4.21 -1.77 -11.17
CA GLU A 85 4.80 -3.10 -11.01
C GLU A 85 4.58 -3.63 -9.60
N ILE A 86 4.54 -4.95 -9.48
CA ILE A 86 4.41 -5.67 -8.22
C ILE A 86 5.64 -6.56 -7.99
N PHE A 87 6.13 -6.54 -6.76
CA PHE A 87 7.19 -7.39 -6.25
C PHE A 87 6.76 -8.03 -4.93
N TYR A 88 7.40 -9.14 -4.58
CA TYR A 88 7.14 -9.85 -3.34
C TYR A 88 8.40 -9.81 -2.48
N LEU A 89 8.27 -9.28 -1.26
CA LEU A 89 9.31 -9.43 -0.27
C LEU A 89 9.25 -10.85 0.28
N SER A 90 10.34 -11.60 0.12
CA SER A 90 10.44 -12.93 0.70
C SER A 90 10.38 -12.83 2.22
N LYS A 91 9.48 -13.58 2.86
CA LYS A 91 9.43 -13.69 4.33
C LYS A 91 10.56 -14.55 4.91
N LYS A 92 11.40 -15.14 4.04
CA LYS A 92 12.49 -15.99 4.49
C LYS A 92 13.48 -15.14 5.29
N TYR A 93 13.60 -15.45 6.58
CA TYR A 93 14.41 -14.69 7.57
C TYR A 93 13.88 -13.30 7.91
N ILE A 94 12.58 -13.06 7.73
CA ILE A 94 11.90 -11.88 8.29
C ILE A 94 11.11 -12.38 9.50
N ASP A 95 11.47 -11.87 10.67
CA ASP A 95 10.68 -12.07 11.89
C ASP A 95 9.48 -11.11 11.85
N GLU A 96 9.78 -9.83 11.62
CA GLU A 96 8.80 -8.75 11.65
C GLU A 96 9.21 -7.57 10.74
N LEU A 97 8.21 -6.81 10.31
CA LEU A 97 8.31 -5.51 9.68
C LEU A 97 7.50 -4.52 10.52
N GLU A 98 8.15 -3.44 10.93
CA GLU A 98 7.54 -2.41 11.76
C GLU A 98 7.42 -1.09 10.97
N TYR A 99 6.30 -0.41 11.16
CA TYR A 99 6.02 0.90 10.58
C TYR A 99 5.51 1.85 11.64
N ILE A 100 5.81 3.14 11.49
CA ILE A 100 5.16 4.20 12.25
C ILE A 100 4.12 4.86 11.35
N ASP A 101 2.88 4.90 11.82
CA ASP A 101 1.79 5.54 11.09
C ASP A 101 1.82 7.07 11.19
N HIS A 102 0.86 7.72 10.55
CA HIS A 102 0.72 9.18 10.55
C HIS A 102 0.36 9.80 11.91
N GLU A 103 -0.17 9.03 12.85
CA GLU A 103 -0.50 9.45 14.21
C GLU A 103 0.61 9.10 15.22
N GLY A 104 1.64 8.37 14.78
CA GLY A 104 2.76 7.92 15.61
C GLY A 104 2.57 6.55 16.24
N ASN A 105 1.55 5.78 15.84
CA ASN A 105 1.34 4.41 16.31
C ASN A 105 2.25 3.43 15.57
N GLU A 106 2.72 2.42 16.28
CA GLU A 106 3.46 1.29 15.72
C GLU A 106 2.51 0.31 15.02
N ILE A 107 2.92 -0.18 13.86
CA ILE A 107 2.21 -1.19 13.08
C ILE A 107 3.18 -2.29 12.72
N GLU A 108 2.88 -3.48 13.23
CA GLU A 108 3.65 -4.69 13.02
C GLU A 108 3.02 -5.56 11.92
N THR A 109 3.87 -6.27 11.16
CA THR A 109 3.43 -7.28 10.21
C THR A 109 4.58 -8.21 9.81
N THR A 110 4.25 -9.41 9.35
CA THR A 110 5.26 -10.38 8.85
C THR A 110 5.34 -10.43 7.32
N THR A 111 4.58 -9.59 6.62
CA THR A 111 4.37 -9.73 5.17
C THR A 111 4.20 -8.40 4.46
N SER A 112 4.78 -8.26 3.27
CA SER A 112 4.37 -7.19 2.39
C SER A 112 4.58 -7.48 0.90
N THR A 113 3.58 -7.11 0.10
CA THR A 113 3.75 -6.83 -1.32
C THR A 113 4.40 -5.46 -1.49
N LEU A 114 5.25 -5.34 -2.50
CA LEU A 114 5.98 -4.13 -2.85
C LEU A 114 5.49 -3.62 -4.21
N PHE A 115 5.37 -2.31 -4.35
CA PHE A 115 4.92 -1.68 -5.59
C PHE A 115 5.79 -0.49 -5.94
N ARG A 116 5.87 -0.19 -7.24
CA ARG A 116 6.44 1.06 -7.78
C ARG A 116 5.74 1.43 -9.07
N LEU A 117 5.84 2.69 -9.46
CA LEU A 117 5.58 3.12 -10.83
C LEU A 117 6.75 2.73 -11.74
N LYS A 118 6.43 2.37 -12.99
CA LYS A 118 7.39 2.26 -14.08
C LYS A 118 7.90 3.66 -14.45
N ASP A 119 9.09 3.69 -15.04
CA ASP A 119 9.65 4.89 -15.64
C ASP A 119 9.09 5.14 -17.05
#